data_AF-A0A2V8QIW8-F1
#
_entry.id   AF-A0A2V8QIW8-F1
#
_cell.length_a   1.000
_cell.length_b   1.000
_cell.length_c   1.000
_cell.angle_alpha   90.00
_cell.angle_beta   90.00
_cell.angle_gamma   90.00
#
_symmetry.space_group_name_H-M   'P 1'
#
loop_
_entity.id
_entity.type
_entity.pdbx_description
1 polymer ?
#
loop_
_entity_poly.entity_id
_entity_poly.type
_entity_poly.pdbx_seq_one_letter_code
_entity_poly.pdbx_strand_id
1 'polypeptide(L)'
;LVVLYSGYNDLKAPNYFNFRHRSPIFAATGYLPLLPSLTVDKLTIWKRKLMGENDRVAFNPPHLDQPNDSSLREQLGTLTGKSSENVKPGSVSCSLEWQFYCERISAAADMALGKGKRVLIVGEPYITDQHVAQQHELQNLISRRFAGEPRLRYVSLGRTVDLNDHSLCWDGMHLTDEGNRRIAAALSQPVREMLRQ
;
A
#
# COMPACT_ATOMS: atom_id res chain seq x y z
N LEU A 1 16.01 -3.04 -11.19
CA LEU A 1 15.44 -2.51 -9.93
C LEU A 1 14.07 -3.13 -9.73
N VAL A 2 13.80 -3.66 -8.53
CA VAL A 2 12.47 -4.09 -8.11
C VAL A 2 11.95 -3.04 -7.13
N VAL A 3 10.73 -2.55 -7.36
CA VAL A 3 10.07 -1.61 -6.45
C VAL A 3 8.95 -2.34 -5.74
N LEU A 4 9.00 -2.40 -4.42
CA LEU A 4 7.93 -2.92 -3.57
C LEU A 4 7.13 -1.74 -3.05
N TYR A 5 5.92 -1.58 -3.58
CA TYR A 5 4.97 -0.52 -3.22
C TYR A 5 3.70 -1.20 -2.70
N SER A 6 3.57 -1.27 -1.39
CA SER A 6 2.44 -1.89 -0.69
C SER A 6 2.33 -1.25 0.68
N GLY A 7 1.13 -0.84 1.08
CA GLY A 7 0.93 -0.13 2.35
C GLY A 7 -0.24 -0.66 3.18
N TYR A 8 -1.45 -0.70 2.62
CA TYR A 8 -2.66 -0.85 3.43
C TYR A 8 -3.42 -2.18 3.31
N ASN A 9 -3.05 -3.05 2.38
CA ASN A 9 -3.79 -4.28 2.08
C ASN A 9 -3.81 -5.33 3.20
N ASP A 10 -2.88 -5.22 4.16
CA ASP A 10 -2.69 -6.15 5.28
C ASP A 10 -2.95 -5.49 6.66
N LEU A 11 -3.60 -4.32 6.70
CA LEU A 11 -3.78 -3.57 7.95
C LEU A 11 -4.74 -4.23 8.95
N LYS A 12 -5.82 -4.85 8.46
CA LYS A 12 -6.85 -5.44 9.33
C LYS A 12 -6.66 -6.94 9.56
N ALA A 13 -6.15 -7.63 8.54
CA ALA A 13 -5.92 -9.05 8.56
C ALA A 13 -4.92 -9.43 7.46
N PRO A 14 -4.20 -10.56 7.61
CA PRO A 14 -3.35 -11.11 6.56
C PRO A 14 -4.09 -11.27 5.22
N ASN A 15 -3.52 -10.70 4.16
CA ASN A 15 -4.06 -10.79 2.82
C ASN A 15 -3.39 -11.92 2.02
N TYR A 16 -4.15 -12.99 1.78
CA TYR A 16 -3.72 -14.13 0.96
C TYR A 16 -4.26 -14.06 -0.47
N PHE A 17 -4.95 -12.98 -0.84
CA PHE A 17 -5.65 -12.88 -2.11
C PHE A 17 -4.66 -12.69 -3.26
N ASN A 18 -4.25 -13.80 -3.87
CA ASN A 18 -3.30 -13.80 -4.98
C ASN A 18 -3.85 -14.50 -6.23
N PHE A 19 -4.92 -13.93 -6.76
CA PHE A 19 -5.54 -14.42 -8.00
C PHE A 19 -4.70 -14.16 -9.25
N ARG A 20 -3.77 -13.19 -9.19
CA ARG A 20 -3.01 -12.71 -10.36
C ARG A 20 -2.16 -13.83 -10.98
N HIS A 21 -1.57 -14.72 -10.16
CA HIS A 21 -0.81 -15.88 -10.67
C HIS A 21 -1.65 -16.92 -11.41
N ARG A 22 -2.98 -16.88 -11.29
CA ARG A 22 -3.86 -17.76 -12.07
C ARG A 22 -4.13 -17.21 -13.47
N SER A 23 -3.76 -15.96 -13.75
CA SER A 23 -3.89 -15.36 -15.09
C SER A 23 -2.74 -15.82 -15.99
N PRO A 24 -3.02 -16.48 -17.13
CA PRO A 24 -1.98 -16.84 -18.09
C PRO A 24 -1.24 -15.63 -18.65
N ILE A 25 -1.94 -14.49 -18.79
CA ILE A 25 -1.34 -13.23 -19.26
C ILE A 25 -0.35 -12.73 -18.21
N PHE A 26 -0.74 -12.70 -16.93
CA PHE A 26 0.17 -12.27 -15.86
C PHE A 26 1.34 -13.25 -15.70
N ALA A 27 1.11 -14.56 -15.81
CA ALA A 27 2.17 -15.55 -15.74
C ALA A 27 3.18 -15.39 -16.89
N ALA A 28 2.70 -15.12 -18.11
CA ALA A 28 3.57 -14.97 -19.29
C ALA A 28 4.28 -13.61 -19.35
N THR A 29 3.63 -12.54 -18.90
CA THR A 29 4.10 -11.16 -19.13
C THR A 29 4.51 -10.40 -17.87
N GLY A 30 4.14 -10.90 -16.68
CA GLY A 30 4.26 -10.16 -15.42
C GLY A 30 3.28 -8.98 -15.31
N TYR A 31 2.44 -8.74 -16.32
CA TYR A 31 1.45 -7.66 -16.35
C TYR A 31 0.04 -8.25 -16.28
N LEU A 32 -0.76 -7.76 -15.32
CA LEU A 32 -2.17 -8.13 -15.25
C LEU A 32 -2.95 -6.97 -15.86
N PRO A 33 -3.36 -7.06 -17.14
CA PRO A 33 -4.19 -6.01 -17.73
C PRO A 33 -5.46 -5.87 -16.90
N LEU A 34 -5.80 -4.64 -16.55
CA LEU A 34 -7.02 -4.34 -15.81
C LEU A 34 -8.28 -4.65 -16.62
N LEU A 35 -8.18 -4.64 -17.96
CA LEU A 35 -9.31 -4.86 -18.87
C LEU A 35 -10.01 -6.20 -18.63
N PRO A 36 -9.35 -7.37 -18.63
CA PRO A 36 -9.99 -8.64 -18.28
C PRO A 36 -10.69 -8.64 -16.92
N SER A 37 -10.06 -8.11 -15.86
CA SER A 37 -10.70 -8.04 -14.53
C SER A 37 -11.93 -7.13 -14.54
N LEU A 38 -11.84 -5.96 -15.17
CA LEU A 38 -12.96 -5.03 -15.30
C LEU A 38 -14.11 -5.67 -16.10
N THR A 39 -13.81 -6.44 -17.14
CA THR A 39 -14.84 -7.12 -17.93
C THR A 39 -15.53 -8.24 -17.15
N VAL A 40 -14.81 -9.03 -16.35
CA VAL A 40 -15.40 -10.08 -15.51
C VAL A 40 -16.30 -9.47 -14.43
N ASP A 41 -15.86 -8.39 -13.79
CA ASP A 41 -16.67 -7.68 -12.80
C ASP A 41 -17.95 -7.13 -13.45
N LYS A 42 -17.83 -6.46 -14.59
CA LYS A 42 -18.99 -5.92 -15.33
C LYS A 42 -19.91 -7.02 -15.87
N LEU A 43 -19.39 -8.15 -16.33
CA LEU A 43 -20.18 -9.30 -16.80
C LEU A 43 -20.90 -10.01 -15.65
N THR A 44 -20.24 -10.15 -14.50
CA THR A 44 -20.85 -10.74 -13.29
C THR A 44 -22.01 -9.87 -12.80
N ILE A 45 -21.82 -8.54 -12.83
CA ILE A 45 -22.88 -7.56 -12.54
C ILE A 45 -24.02 -7.67 -13.56
N TRP A 46 -23.69 -7.74 -14.85
CA TRP A 46 -24.69 -7.85 -15.92
C TRP A 46 -25.52 -9.13 -15.80
N LYS A 47 -24.87 -10.25 -15.43
CA LYS A 47 -25.51 -11.55 -15.21
C LYS A 47 -26.44 -11.54 -13.99
N ARG A 48 -26.06 -10.90 -12.88
CA ARG A 48 -26.96 -10.72 -11.71
C ARG A 48 -28.17 -9.86 -12.05
N LYS A 49 -27.97 -8.78 -12.82
CA LYS A 49 -29.07 -7.91 -13.30
C LYS A 49 -30.07 -8.67 -14.17
N LEU A 50 -29.59 -9.59 -15.02
CA LEU A 50 -30.46 -10.48 -15.81
C LEU A 50 -31.24 -11.50 -14.95
N MET A 51 -30.71 -11.87 -13.79
CA MET A 51 -31.35 -12.82 -12.86
C MET A 51 -32.37 -12.16 -11.91
N GLY A 52 -32.64 -10.86 -12.07
CA GLY A 52 -33.66 -10.16 -11.27
C GLY A 52 -33.22 -9.78 -9.85
N GLU A 53 -31.93 -9.97 -9.53
CA GLU A 53 -31.34 -9.46 -8.28
C GLU A 53 -31.16 -7.95 -8.42
N ASN A 54 -32.06 -7.19 -7.77
CA ASN A 54 -32.26 -5.77 -8.02
C ASN A 54 -31.72 -4.88 -6.89
N ASP A 55 -30.55 -5.22 -6.35
CA ASP A 55 -29.81 -4.26 -5.52
C ASP A 55 -29.05 -3.31 -6.44
N ARG A 56 -29.46 -2.03 -6.43
CA ARG A 56 -28.81 -0.96 -7.18
C ARG A 56 -27.32 -0.91 -6.82
N VAL A 57 -26.45 -1.16 -7.80
CA VAL A 57 -25.02 -0.82 -7.68
C VAL A 57 -24.75 0.40 -8.56
N ALA A 58 -24.92 1.59 -7.98
CA ALA A 58 -24.30 2.80 -8.50
C ALA A 58 -22.89 2.91 -7.93
N PHE A 59 -21.92 3.30 -8.75
CA PHE A 59 -20.77 4.05 -8.22
C PHE A 59 -21.36 5.39 -7.77
N ASN A 60 -21.74 5.49 -6.50
CA ASN A 60 -22.06 6.77 -5.89
C ASN A 60 -20.73 7.34 -5.38
N PRO A 61 -20.15 8.37 -6.02
CA PRO A 61 -19.25 9.24 -5.26
C PRO A 61 -20.00 9.70 -4.01
N PRO A 62 -19.36 9.79 -2.82
CA PRO A 62 -20.02 10.32 -1.64
C PRO A 62 -20.64 11.68 -2.00
N HIS A 63 -21.94 11.82 -1.77
CA HIS A 63 -22.62 13.10 -1.95
C HIS A 63 -22.00 14.11 -0.99
N LEU A 64 -21.49 15.22 -1.53
CA LEU A 64 -20.78 16.26 -0.80
C LEU A 64 -21.65 17.00 0.26
N ASP A 65 -22.94 16.68 0.36
CA ASP A 65 -23.93 17.45 1.14
C ASP A 65 -24.71 16.63 2.20
N GLN A 66 -24.25 15.45 2.64
CA GLN A 66 -24.90 14.74 3.75
C GLN A 66 -24.06 14.76 5.04
N PRO A 67 -24.54 15.41 6.12
CA PRO A 67 -23.96 15.28 7.45
C PRO A 67 -24.61 14.09 8.16
N ASN A 68 -23.83 13.05 8.47
CA ASN A 68 -24.08 12.01 9.48
C ASN A 68 -22.85 11.09 9.45
N ASP A 69 -21.79 11.29 10.22
CA ASP A 69 -21.65 11.40 11.68
C ASP A 69 -22.04 10.10 12.43
N SER A 70 -21.11 9.15 12.44
CA SER A 70 -20.81 8.25 13.58
C SER A 70 -19.65 7.29 13.30
N SER A 71 -19.35 6.95 12.03
CA SER A 71 -18.20 6.08 11.69
C SER A 71 -16.87 6.81 11.49
N LEU A 72 -16.90 8.14 11.34
CA LEU A 72 -15.71 8.97 11.11
C LEU A 72 -14.95 9.26 12.41
N ARG A 73 -15.63 9.38 13.54
CA ARG A 73 -14.97 9.64 14.84
C ARG A 73 -14.13 8.48 15.34
N GLU A 74 -14.44 7.25 14.93
CA GLU A 74 -13.66 6.05 15.30
C GLU A 74 -12.41 5.87 14.42
N GLN A 75 -12.36 6.56 13.27
CA GLN A 75 -11.19 6.61 12.37
C GLN A 75 -10.32 7.85 12.55
N LEU A 76 -10.85 8.88 13.21
CA LEU A 76 -10.11 10.08 13.66
C LEU A 76 -9.27 9.77 14.91
N GLY A 77 -8.35 8.81 14.77
CA GLY A 77 -7.13 8.82 15.56
C GLY A 77 -6.43 10.14 15.24
N THR A 78 -6.47 11.06 16.20
CA THR A 78 -5.87 12.38 16.05
C THR A 78 -4.39 12.15 15.73
N LEU A 79 -3.90 12.71 14.62
CA LEU A 79 -2.48 12.75 14.20
C LEU A 79 -1.59 13.55 15.19
N THR A 80 -1.82 13.41 16.48
CA THR A 80 -0.96 13.85 17.56
C THR A 80 0.30 13.01 17.53
N GLY A 81 1.41 13.68 17.21
CA GLY A 81 2.75 13.13 17.27
C GLY A 81 3.18 12.79 18.69
N LYS A 82 2.59 11.75 19.28
CA LYS A 82 3.18 11.06 20.43
C LYS A 82 3.96 9.86 19.91
N SER A 83 5.27 10.05 19.90
CA SER A 83 6.26 8.98 19.82
C SER A 83 5.83 7.84 20.74
N SER A 84 5.59 6.66 20.17
CA SER A 84 5.46 5.44 20.95
C SER A 84 6.85 5.08 21.50
N GLU A 85 7.18 5.67 22.64
CA GLU A 85 8.25 5.21 23.52
C GLU A 85 7.80 3.88 24.13
N ASN A 86 8.27 2.77 23.57
CA ASN A 86 8.71 1.55 24.27
C ASN A 86 8.98 0.42 23.26
N VAL A 87 9.95 0.61 22.37
CA VAL A 87 10.51 -0.51 21.61
C VAL A 87 11.58 -1.16 22.50
N LYS A 88 11.31 -2.36 23.00
CA LYS A 88 12.33 -3.18 23.67
C LYS A 88 13.50 -3.41 22.69
N PRO A 89 14.75 -3.07 23.06
CA PRO A 89 15.89 -3.31 22.20
C PRO A 89 16.20 -4.82 22.21
N GLY A 90 15.81 -5.53 21.16
CA GLY A 90 16.17 -6.96 21.05
C GLY A 90 15.48 -7.77 19.96
N SER A 91 14.29 -7.41 19.47
CA SER A 91 13.68 -8.17 18.38
C SER A 91 14.12 -7.64 17.01
N VAL A 92 14.77 -8.51 16.23
CA VAL A 92 14.94 -8.33 14.76
C VAL A 92 13.62 -8.56 14.03
N SER A 93 12.53 -8.83 14.76
CA SER A 93 11.18 -9.06 14.24
C SER A 93 10.29 -7.86 14.54
N CYS A 94 9.33 -7.60 13.65
CA CYS A 94 8.18 -6.77 13.95
C CYS A 94 7.36 -7.38 15.10
N SER A 95 6.50 -6.56 15.71
CA SER A 95 5.48 -7.04 16.66
C SER A 95 4.58 -8.12 16.02
N LEU A 96 3.96 -8.98 16.85
CA LEU A 96 3.07 -10.05 16.38
C LEU A 96 1.93 -9.53 15.49
N GLU A 97 1.44 -8.32 15.77
CA GLU A 97 0.41 -7.65 15.00
C GLU A 97 0.81 -7.44 13.52
N TRP A 98 2.07 -7.06 13.28
CA TRP A 98 2.57 -6.74 11.95
C TRP A 98 3.49 -7.81 11.36
N GLN A 99 3.68 -8.92 12.07
CA GLN A 99 4.60 -9.98 11.71
C GLN A 99 4.34 -10.50 10.29
N PHE A 100 3.08 -10.79 9.95
CA PHE A 100 2.72 -11.28 8.63
C PHE A 100 3.17 -10.33 7.51
N TYR A 101 2.79 -9.06 7.61
CA TYR A 101 3.13 -8.04 6.61
C TYR A 101 4.65 -7.89 6.47
N CYS A 102 5.34 -7.73 7.59
CA CYS A 102 6.79 -7.61 7.65
C CYS A 102 7.53 -8.81 7.05
N GLU A 103 7.09 -10.03 7.36
CA GLU A 103 7.65 -11.27 6.79
C GLU A 103 7.46 -11.33 5.28
N ARG A 104 6.28 -10.96 4.76
CA ARG A 104 6.01 -11.00 3.30
C ARG A 104 6.86 -9.99 2.54
N ILE A 105 6.97 -8.76 3.04
CA ILE A 105 7.79 -7.72 2.39
C ILE A 105 9.27 -8.10 2.45
N SER A 106 9.77 -8.53 3.62
CA SER A 106 11.19 -8.89 3.76
C SER A 106 11.57 -10.14 2.97
N ALA A 107 10.70 -11.15 2.89
CA ALA A 107 10.92 -12.33 2.04
C ALA A 107 10.93 -11.98 0.53
N ALA A 108 10.08 -11.04 0.10
CA ALA A 108 10.12 -10.54 -1.28
C ALA A 108 11.45 -9.79 -1.56
N ALA A 109 11.94 -9.01 -0.60
CA ALA A 109 13.23 -8.35 -0.69
C ALA A 109 14.39 -9.35 -0.76
N ASP A 110 14.44 -10.37 0.11
CA ASP A 110 15.45 -11.44 0.07
C ASP A 110 15.47 -12.12 -1.30
N MET A 111 14.29 -12.48 -1.82
CA MET A 111 14.19 -13.16 -3.11
C MET A 111 14.74 -12.30 -4.26
N ALA A 112 14.44 -11.00 -4.26
CA ALA A 112 14.94 -10.08 -5.28
C ALA A 112 16.46 -9.87 -5.16
N LEU A 113 16.98 -9.67 -3.94
CA LEU A 113 18.41 -9.53 -3.67
C LEU A 113 19.19 -10.80 -4.04
N GLY A 114 18.66 -11.98 -3.71
CA GLY A 114 19.23 -13.28 -4.07
C GLY A 114 19.31 -13.52 -5.58
N LYS A 115 18.44 -12.86 -6.36
CA LYS A 115 18.50 -12.82 -7.84
C LYS A 115 19.42 -11.71 -8.38
N GLY A 116 20.25 -11.12 -7.52
CA GLY A 116 21.16 -10.04 -7.88
C GLY A 116 20.47 -8.72 -8.22
N LYS A 117 19.19 -8.55 -7.87
CA LYS A 117 18.44 -7.31 -8.15
C LYS A 117 18.62 -6.31 -7.01
N ARG A 118 18.52 -5.04 -7.36
CA ARG A 118 18.34 -3.93 -6.40
C ARG A 118 16.87 -3.82 -6.01
N VAL A 119 16.62 -3.47 -4.75
CA VAL A 119 15.29 -3.40 -4.15
C VAL A 119 15.06 -2.01 -3.58
N LEU A 120 13.96 -1.38 -3.99
CA LEU A 120 13.45 -0.17 -3.37
C LEU A 120 12.11 -0.50 -2.71
N ILE A 121 12.05 -0.43 -1.39
CA ILE A 121 10.82 -0.57 -0.62
C ILE A 121 10.26 0.83 -0.40
N VAL A 122 8.98 1.03 -0.73
CA VAL A 122 8.31 2.32 -0.64
C VAL A 122 7.14 2.21 0.33
N GLY A 123 7.21 2.97 1.43
CA GLY A 123 6.08 3.18 2.33
C GLY A 123 5.12 4.21 1.72
N GLU A 124 3.86 3.84 1.57
CA GLU A 124 2.81 4.67 0.95
C GLU A 124 2.38 5.84 1.86
N PRO A 125 1.66 6.85 1.34
CA PRO A 125 0.99 7.86 2.16
C PRO A 125 0.17 7.26 3.30
N TYR A 126 0.19 7.90 4.47
CA TYR A 126 -0.49 7.38 5.64
C TYR A 126 -2.01 7.55 5.54
N ILE A 127 -2.74 6.50 5.91
CA ILE A 127 -4.21 6.46 5.87
C ILE A 127 -4.81 6.38 7.28
N THR A 128 -4.10 5.76 8.23
CA THR A 128 -4.50 5.63 9.64
C THR A 128 -3.26 5.57 10.54
N ASP A 129 -3.43 5.78 11.85
CA ASP A 129 -2.35 5.60 12.83
C ASP A 129 -1.83 4.16 12.89
N GLN A 130 -2.70 3.17 12.69
CA GLN A 130 -2.29 1.78 12.54
C GLN A 130 -1.37 1.59 11.33
N HIS A 131 -1.66 2.26 10.20
CA HIS A 131 -0.78 2.24 9.04
C HIS A 131 0.56 2.90 9.35
N VAL A 132 0.58 4.03 10.06
CA VAL A 132 1.83 4.66 10.53
C VAL A 132 2.67 3.68 11.36
N ALA A 133 2.04 3.01 12.34
CA ALA A 133 2.71 2.04 13.21
C ALA A 133 3.26 0.84 12.41
N GLN A 134 2.47 0.28 11.51
CA GLN A 134 2.90 -0.82 10.63
C GLN A 134 4.10 -0.43 9.76
N GLN A 135 4.07 0.74 9.13
CA GLN A 135 5.19 1.21 8.28
C GLN A 135 6.44 1.52 9.09
N HIS A 136 6.29 2.02 10.32
CA HIS A 136 7.42 2.24 11.23
C HIS A 136 8.08 0.92 11.65
N GLU A 137 7.28 -0.10 11.99
CA GLU A 137 7.77 -1.45 12.31
C GLU A 137 8.49 -2.08 11.12
N LEU A 138 7.93 -1.97 9.91
CA LEU A 138 8.59 -2.42 8.69
C LEU A 138 9.92 -1.68 8.47
N GLN A 139 9.94 -0.35 8.57
CA GLN A 139 11.16 0.43 8.40
C GLN A 139 12.25 0.01 9.40
N ASN A 140 11.88 -0.25 10.66
CA ASN A 140 12.80 -0.70 11.71
C ASN A 140 13.30 -2.13 11.49
N LEU A 141 12.47 -3.02 10.98
CA LEU A 141 12.89 -4.35 10.55
C LEU A 141 13.92 -4.23 9.43
N ILE A 142 13.60 -3.48 8.38
CA ILE A 142 14.44 -3.37 7.19
C ILE A 142 15.79 -2.73 7.52
N SER A 143 15.81 -1.65 8.31
CA SER A 143 17.05 -0.96 8.69
C SER A 143 17.99 -1.84 9.51
N ARG A 144 17.45 -2.71 10.37
CA ARG A 144 18.24 -3.63 11.21
C ARG A 144 18.68 -4.87 10.43
N ARG A 145 17.75 -5.53 9.73
CA ARG A 145 17.98 -6.81 9.05
C ARG A 145 18.88 -6.68 7.84
N PHE A 146 18.73 -5.60 7.06
CA PHE A 146 19.49 -5.34 5.84
C PHE A 146 20.53 -4.23 6.05
N ALA A 147 20.99 -4.04 7.30
CA ALA A 147 22.02 -3.07 7.62
C ALA A 147 23.27 -3.31 6.75
N GLY A 148 23.68 -2.30 5.99
CA GLY A 148 24.86 -2.36 5.13
C GLY A 148 24.66 -3.04 3.78
N GLU A 149 23.44 -3.46 3.39
CA GLU A 149 23.17 -3.94 2.03
C GLU A 149 22.95 -2.73 1.08
N PRO A 150 23.91 -2.36 0.22
CA PRO A 150 23.79 -1.17 -0.61
C PRO A 150 22.72 -1.30 -1.70
N ARG A 151 22.33 -2.53 -2.07
CA ARG A 151 21.33 -2.77 -3.11
C ARG A 151 19.90 -2.67 -2.59
N LEU A 152 19.68 -2.45 -1.30
CA LEU A 152 18.37 -2.28 -0.69
C LEU A 152 18.22 -0.89 -0.09
N ARG A 153 17.09 -0.24 -0.38
CA ARG A 153 16.71 1.02 0.24
C ARG A 153 15.24 1.06 0.61
N TYR A 154 14.93 1.67 1.75
CA TYR A 154 13.58 2.04 2.15
C TYR A 154 13.35 3.54 1.94
N VAL A 155 12.21 3.91 1.36
CA VAL A 155 11.76 5.30 1.18
C VAL A 155 10.37 5.45 1.78
N SER A 156 10.20 6.37 2.71
CA SER A 156 8.89 6.71 3.26
C SER A 156 8.27 7.87 2.46
N LEU A 157 7.06 7.66 1.96
CA LEU A 157 6.21 8.71 1.38
C LEU A 157 5.03 9.07 2.30
N GLY A 158 5.03 8.55 3.54
CA GLY A 158 3.90 8.62 4.45
C GLY A 158 3.32 10.02 4.66
N ARG A 159 4.17 11.05 4.60
CA ARG A 159 3.78 12.46 4.76
C ARG A 159 3.90 13.29 3.48
N THR A 160 4.12 12.65 2.33
CA THR A 160 4.26 13.36 1.04
C THR A 160 2.93 13.90 0.54
N VAL A 161 1.84 13.19 0.84
CA VAL A 161 0.46 13.60 0.56
C VAL A 161 -0.38 13.36 1.79
N ASP A 162 -1.18 14.37 2.19
CA ASP A 162 -2.26 14.18 3.15
C ASP A 162 -3.49 13.64 2.40
N LEU A 163 -3.93 12.43 2.75
CA LEU A 163 -5.06 11.79 2.08
C LEU A 163 -6.41 12.45 2.40
N ASN A 164 -6.47 13.33 3.41
CA ASN A 164 -7.65 14.13 3.72
C ASN A 164 -7.75 15.41 2.88
N ASP A 165 -6.67 15.80 2.19
CA ASP A 165 -6.69 16.94 1.28
C ASP A 165 -7.30 16.53 -0.07
N HIS A 166 -8.54 16.94 -0.28
CA HIS A 166 -9.28 16.62 -1.51
C HIS A 166 -8.69 17.21 -2.80
N SER A 167 -7.77 18.18 -2.70
CA SER A 167 -7.00 18.66 -3.85
C SER A 167 -5.89 17.68 -4.29
N LEU A 168 -5.49 16.77 -3.39
CA LEU A 168 -4.43 15.79 -3.59
C LEU A 168 -4.93 14.35 -3.64
N CYS A 169 -6.12 14.07 -3.09
CA CYS A 169 -6.71 12.75 -2.96
C CYS A 169 -8.24 12.82 -3.06
N TRP A 170 -8.87 12.15 -4.03
CA TRP A 170 -10.31 12.33 -4.27
C TRP A 170 -11.18 11.73 -3.16
N ASP A 171 -10.79 10.58 -2.61
CA ASP A 171 -11.65 9.71 -1.79
C ASP A 171 -10.95 9.13 -0.56
N GLY A 172 -9.82 9.72 -0.14
CA GLY A 172 -9.01 9.19 0.96
C GLY A 172 -8.10 8.01 0.58
N MET A 173 -8.06 7.60 -0.70
CA MET A 173 -7.19 6.53 -1.19
C MET A 173 -6.54 6.83 -2.55
N HIS A 174 -7.28 7.43 -3.48
CA HIS A 174 -6.86 7.65 -4.86
C HIS A 174 -6.38 9.08 -5.06
N LEU A 175 -5.12 9.20 -5.48
CA LEU A 175 -4.46 10.49 -5.67
C LEU A 175 -4.95 11.22 -6.92
N THR A 176 -5.04 12.54 -6.82
CA THR A 176 -5.23 13.42 -7.96
C THR A 176 -3.97 13.48 -8.83
N ASP A 177 -4.03 14.15 -9.98
CA ASP A 177 -2.84 14.42 -10.79
C ASP A 177 -1.74 15.16 -10.01
N GLU A 178 -2.11 16.12 -9.17
CA GLU A 178 -1.18 16.84 -8.31
C GLU A 178 -0.65 15.94 -7.18
N GLY A 179 -1.49 15.12 -6.54
CA GLY A 179 -1.03 14.13 -5.57
C GLY A 179 -0.01 13.15 -6.16
N ASN A 180 -0.30 12.61 -7.35
CA ASN A 180 0.64 11.76 -8.09
C ASN A 180 1.93 12.47 -8.46
N ARG A 181 1.85 13.76 -8.84
CA ARG A 181 3.04 14.58 -9.14
C ARG A 181 3.95 14.71 -7.93
N ARG A 182 3.41 14.93 -6.73
CA ARG A 182 4.18 14.99 -5.48
C ARG A 182 4.87 13.67 -5.15
N ILE A 183 4.15 12.56 -5.30
CA ILE A 183 4.72 11.21 -5.12
C ILE A 183 5.84 10.95 -6.13
N ALA A 184 5.61 11.26 -7.41
CA ALA A 184 6.60 11.08 -8.46
C ALA A 184 7.86 11.93 -8.20
N ALA A 185 7.70 13.19 -7.78
CA ALA A 185 8.83 14.06 -7.43
C ALA A 185 9.66 13.48 -6.28
N ALA A 186 9.00 13.00 -5.22
CA ALA A 186 9.66 12.40 -4.06
C ALA A 186 10.37 11.06 -4.39
N LEU A 187 9.83 10.25 -5.30
CA LEU A 187 10.42 8.97 -5.70
C LEU A 187 11.51 9.07 -6.76
N SER A 188 11.47 10.10 -7.60
CA SER A 188 12.33 10.20 -8.78
C SER A 188 13.82 10.11 -8.43
N GLN A 189 14.27 10.82 -7.39
CA GLN A 189 15.67 10.79 -6.99
C GLN A 189 16.09 9.43 -6.42
N PRO A 190 15.39 8.85 -5.41
CA PRO A 190 15.72 7.51 -4.91
C PRO A 190 15.77 6.45 -6.01
N VAL A 191 14.83 6.47 -6.96
CA VAL A 191 14.82 5.53 -8.09
C VAL A 191 16.06 5.73 -8.97
N ARG A 192 16.41 6.97 -9.33
CA ARG A 192 17.62 7.26 -10.14
C ARG A 192 18.89 6.78 -9.45
N GLU A 193 19.01 6.99 -8.15
CA GLU A 193 20.18 6.56 -7.37
C GLU A 193 20.32 5.04 -7.38
N MET A 194 19.22 4.30 -7.20
CA MET A 194 19.24 2.83 -7.28
C MET A 194 19.53 2.29 -8.69
N LEU A 195 19.22 3.05 -9.75
CA LEU A 195 19.54 2.65 -11.12
C LEU A 195 21.02 2.84 -11.48
N ARG A 196 21.70 3.83 -10.88
CA ARG A 196 23.08 4.23 -11.22
C ARG A 196 24.18 3.49 -10.47
N GLN A 197 23.88 2.89 -9.33
CA GLN A 197 24.79 1.95 -8.64
C GLN A 197 24.94 0.67 -9.46
#